data_AF-A0A8B7NDH2-F1
#
_entry.id   AF-A0A8B7NDH2-F1
#
_cell.length_a   1.000
_cell.length_b   1.000
_cell.length_c   1.000
_cell.angle_alpha   90.00
_cell.angle_beta   90.00
_cell.angle_gamma   90.00
#
_symmetry.space_group_name_H-M   'P 1'
#
loop_
_entity.id
_entity.type
_entity.pdbx_description
1 polymer ?
#
loop_
_entity_poly.entity_id
_entity_poly.type
_entity_poly.pdbx_seq_one_letter_code
_entity_poly.pdbx_strand_id
1 'polypeptide(L)'
;MYGGGGTLKTRPQAHSSSQFSLRGVVMRSGVAFSSPDRYKVAPRSALELPLMAGKKPEPTRGVAWCKTMLLTFNCLFLVVGLVVLGIGVFAAVELDKYVRMSPDFAATAPYIGIGVGSLMCLLALLACCCAAKEQPILLIVYAAFVLADLVTLVSAGVSGWTFRMRVLASYEEGLARAFTDYGRTVDITRAVDNLQSSLGCCGIYNASDWVAMPFGQRNDPPFPASCCSQRHNSICVLYNRGCYLTVVKFLQDKKFPFFITGMVFIAVMVVGVMIAMCLSKCITSAKAKYL
;
A
#
# COMPACT_ATOMS: atom_id res chain seq x y z
N MET A 1 40.36 -18.88 78.10
CA MET A 1 38.88 -18.84 78.18
C MET A 1 38.37 -19.54 76.92
N TYR A 2 38.09 -20.86 76.94
CA TYR A 2 36.82 -21.49 77.34
C TYR A 2 35.59 -20.74 76.78
N GLY A 3 34.69 -21.31 75.99
CA GLY A 3 34.50 -22.67 75.48
C GLY A 3 33.01 -22.94 75.17
N GLY A 4 32.73 -23.77 74.15
CA GLY A 4 31.51 -24.60 73.98
C GLY A 4 30.18 -23.92 73.60
N GLY A 5 29.32 -24.47 72.73
CA GLY A 5 29.39 -25.74 72.02
C GLY A 5 28.11 -26.04 71.21
N GLY A 6 28.26 -26.98 70.26
CA GLY A 6 27.27 -27.88 69.63
C GLY A 6 26.15 -27.29 68.76
N THR A 7 25.59 -27.94 67.74
CA THR A 7 25.89 -29.16 66.97
C THR A 7 24.92 -29.21 65.79
N LEU A 8 25.38 -29.77 64.66
CA LEU A 8 24.65 -30.44 63.57
C LEU A 8 23.48 -29.76 62.79
N LYS A 9 23.80 -29.49 61.52
CA LYS A 9 23.30 -30.17 60.30
C LYS A 9 21.81 -30.03 59.90
N THR A 10 21.66 -29.26 58.81
CA THR A 10 20.72 -29.38 57.67
C THR A 10 19.23 -29.08 57.86
N ARG A 11 18.80 -28.08 57.06
CA ARG A 11 17.43 -27.65 56.82
C ARG A 11 16.56 -28.72 56.13
N PRO A 12 15.22 -28.61 56.26
CA PRO A 12 14.26 -29.69 56.04
C PRO A 12 13.56 -29.72 54.66
N GLN A 13 13.08 -30.93 54.34
CA GLN A 13 11.75 -31.37 53.82
C GLN A 13 10.61 -30.32 53.77
N ALA A 14 9.52 -30.42 52.99
CA ALA A 14 8.93 -31.46 52.13
C ALA A 14 7.72 -30.85 51.38
N HIS A 15 7.24 -31.52 50.32
CA HIS A 15 5.85 -31.99 50.32
C HIS A 15 5.67 -33.22 49.41
N SER A 16 5.05 -34.24 50.02
CA SER A 16 4.67 -35.57 49.50
C SER A 16 3.19 -35.56 49.07
N SER A 17 2.78 -36.55 48.25
CA SER A 17 1.54 -37.40 48.37
C SER A 17 1.30 -38.12 47.02
N SER A 18 1.62 -39.43 46.87
CA SER A 18 0.79 -40.66 47.09
C SER A 18 -0.06 -41.07 45.85
N GLN A 19 0.21 -42.17 45.12
CA GLN A 19 -0.04 -43.63 45.36
C GLN A 19 -1.50 -44.11 45.18
N PHE A 20 -1.74 -45.05 44.23
CA PHE A 20 -2.61 -46.28 44.22
C PHE A 20 -2.94 -46.68 42.75
N SER A 21 -3.03 -47.92 42.24
CA SER A 21 -3.18 -49.27 42.79
C SER A 21 -2.75 -50.34 41.75
N LEU A 22 -2.37 -51.54 42.23
CA LEU A 22 -1.87 -52.70 41.50
C LEU A 22 -2.73 -53.93 41.88
N ARG A 23 -3.17 -54.75 40.92
CA ARG A 23 -3.52 -56.20 41.06
C ARG A 23 -3.93 -56.72 39.66
N GLY A 24 -3.51 -57.89 39.16
CA GLY A 24 -2.81 -59.00 39.79
C GLY A 24 -2.20 -59.98 38.77
N VAL A 25 -1.45 -60.91 39.34
CA VAL A 25 -0.68 -62.00 38.74
C VAL A 25 -1.57 -63.21 38.44
N VAL A 26 -1.41 -63.85 37.28
CA VAL A 26 -1.52 -65.32 37.13
C VAL A 26 -0.49 -65.79 36.08
N MET A 27 0.27 -66.81 36.45
CA MET A 27 1.34 -67.45 35.68
C MET A 27 0.84 -68.79 35.07
N ARG A 28 1.51 -69.21 33.97
CA ARG A 28 1.87 -70.59 33.58
C ARG A 28 0.87 -71.49 32.80
N SER A 29 1.22 -71.83 31.54
CA SER A 29 1.80 -73.15 31.11
C SER A 29 1.27 -73.71 29.76
N GLY A 30 2.22 -74.17 28.91
CA GLY A 30 2.05 -75.11 27.78
C GLY A 30 1.56 -74.46 26.46
N VAL A 31 2.07 -74.73 25.25
CA VAL A 31 2.75 -75.88 24.65
C VAL A 31 3.60 -75.39 23.44
N ALA A 32 4.53 -76.24 23.01
CA ALA A 32 5.67 -76.00 22.12
C ALA A 32 5.40 -75.86 20.59
N PHE A 33 6.40 -75.27 19.90
CA PHE A 33 7.01 -75.63 18.60
C PHE A 33 6.18 -75.62 17.29
N SER A 34 6.48 -74.68 16.36
CA SER A 34 7.08 -74.95 15.03
C SER A 34 6.87 -73.79 14.02
N SER A 35 7.99 -73.31 13.44
CA SER A 35 8.24 -72.57 12.19
C SER A 35 7.51 -71.26 11.79
N PRO A 36 8.22 -70.28 11.18
CA PRO A 36 7.67 -69.02 10.68
C PRO A 36 7.36 -69.11 9.17
N ASP A 37 6.14 -68.76 8.76
CA ASP A 37 5.81 -68.59 7.33
C ASP A 37 5.01 -67.31 7.06
N ARG A 38 5.53 -66.53 6.10
CA ARG A 38 4.89 -65.44 5.32
C ARG A 38 4.68 -64.08 5.99
N TYR A 39 5.76 -63.29 6.04
CA TYR A 39 5.66 -61.90 5.55
C TYR A 39 5.69 -61.95 4.01
N LYS A 40 4.53 -61.84 3.36
CA LYS A 40 4.45 -61.66 1.90
C LYS A 40 5.00 -60.28 1.56
N VAL A 41 6.26 -60.24 1.11
CA VAL A 41 6.79 -59.15 0.29
C VAL A 41 5.99 -59.18 -1.01
N ALA A 42 5.18 -58.15 -1.25
CA ALA A 42 4.43 -58.00 -2.49
C ALA A 42 5.40 -57.80 -3.66
N PRO A 43 5.19 -58.46 -4.81
CA PRO A 43 6.11 -58.42 -5.94
C PRO A 43 6.11 -57.04 -6.61
N ARG A 44 7.32 -56.62 -6.93
CA ARG A 44 7.72 -55.38 -7.59
C ARG A 44 7.48 -55.50 -9.11
N SER A 45 6.24 -55.70 -9.52
CA SER A 45 5.83 -55.74 -10.94
C SER A 45 4.79 -54.66 -11.22
N ALA A 46 5.30 -53.53 -11.75
CA ALA A 46 4.60 -52.50 -12.54
C ALA A 46 3.24 -52.03 -11.98
N LEU A 47 3.16 -51.10 -11.03
CA LEU A 47 3.18 -49.64 -11.27
C LEU A 47 2.98 -49.17 -12.73
N GLU A 48 2.05 -49.77 -13.45
CA GLU A 48 1.34 -49.06 -14.52
C GLU A 48 0.38 -48.09 -13.83
N LEU A 49 0.89 -46.92 -13.42
CA LEU A 49 0.05 -45.75 -13.20
C LEU A 49 -0.66 -45.55 -14.54
N PRO A 50 -2.00 -45.69 -14.65
CA PRO A 50 -2.65 -45.15 -15.82
C PRO A 50 -2.35 -43.66 -15.72
N LEU A 51 -1.50 -43.18 -16.62
CA LEU A 51 -1.34 -41.79 -16.99
C LEU A 51 -2.72 -41.37 -17.50
N MET A 52 -3.66 -41.19 -16.57
CA MET A 52 -4.93 -40.55 -16.79
C MET A 52 -4.51 -39.20 -17.31
N ALA A 53 -4.57 -39.08 -18.64
CA ALA A 53 -4.29 -37.88 -19.38
C ALA A 53 -4.87 -36.75 -18.54
N GLY A 54 -3.97 -35.92 -17.99
CA GLY A 54 -4.32 -34.86 -17.06
C GLY A 54 -5.18 -33.85 -17.78
N LYS A 55 -6.45 -34.18 -17.98
CA LYS A 55 -7.46 -33.26 -18.45
C LYS A 55 -7.62 -32.31 -17.28
N LYS A 56 -6.90 -31.19 -17.36
CA LYS A 56 -7.06 -30.05 -16.46
C LYS A 56 -8.57 -29.88 -16.25
N PRO A 57 -9.08 -29.87 -15.00
CA PRO A 57 -10.51 -29.67 -14.78
C PRO A 57 -10.91 -28.41 -15.53
N GLU A 58 -11.89 -28.53 -16.44
CA GLU A 58 -12.38 -27.36 -17.16
C GLU A 58 -12.87 -26.35 -16.11
N PRO A 59 -12.43 -25.09 -16.19
CA PRO A 59 -12.85 -24.10 -15.22
C PRO A 59 -14.37 -23.97 -15.31
N THR A 60 -15.06 -24.18 -14.19
CA THR A 60 -16.47 -23.81 -14.07
C THR A 60 -16.61 -22.37 -14.54
N ARG A 61 -17.65 -22.06 -15.34
CA ARG A 61 -17.87 -20.71 -15.92
C ARG A 61 -17.60 -19.60 -14.89
N GLY A 62 -18.09 -19.73 -13.66
CA GLY A 62 -17.85 -18.75 -12.58
C GLY A 62 -16.37 -18.47 -12.27
N VAL A 63 -15.50 -19.50 -12.26
CA VAL A 63 -14.06 -19.32 -11.99
C VAL A 63 -13.38 -18.56 -13.14
N ALA A 64 -13.75 -18.83 -14.38
CA ALA A 64 -13.23 -18.09 -15.54
C ALA A 64 -13.65 -16.61 -15.53
N TRP A 65 -14.92 -16.33 -15.17
CA TRP A 65 -15.42 -14.96 -15.01
C TRP A 65 -14.70 -14.21 -13.89
N CYS A 66 -14.56 -14.81 -12.71
CA CYS A 66 -13.83 -14.21 -11.58
C CYS A 66 -12.37 -13.90 -11.92
N LYS A 67 -11.69 -14.82 -12.62
CA LYS A 67 -10.31 -14.58 -13.10
C LYS A 67 -10.23 -13.42 -14.09
N THR A 68 -11.16 -13.36 -15.04
CA THR A 68 -11.20 -12.30 -16.05
C THR A 68 -11.44 -10.93 -15.40
N MET A 69 -12.37 -10.85 -14.44
CA MET A 69 -12.65 -9.62 -13.69
C MET A 69 -11.43 -9.18 -12.87
N LEU A 70 -10.78 -10.12 -12.17
CA LEU A 70 -9.59 -9.83 -11.37
C LEU A 70 -8.42 -9.36 -12.26
N LEU A 71 -8.20 -10.00 -13.41
CA LEU A 71 -7.18 -9.57 -14.36
C LEU A 71 -7.46 -8.17 -14.91
N THR A 72 -8.71 -7.91 -15.31
CA THR A 72 -9.13 -6.61 -15.86
C THR A 72 -8.90 -5.50 -14.84
N PHE A 73 -9.31 -5.72 -13.58
CA PHE A 73 -9.11 -4.76 -12.50
C PHE A 73 -7.62 -4.49 -12.25
N ASN A 74 -6.79 -5.52 -12.18
CA ASN A 74 -5.35 -5.34 -11.97
C ASN A 74 -4.65 -4.65 -13.16
N CYS A 75 -5.09 -4.89 -14.40
CA CYS A 75 -4.60 -4.15 -15.56
C CYS A 75 -4.93 -2.65 -15.48
N LEU A 76 -6.12 -2.29 -15.01
CA LEU A 76 -6.48 -0.88 -14.79
C LEU A 76 -5.57 -0.26 -13.71
N PHE A 77 -5.31 -0.97 -12.62
CA PHE A 77 -4.40 -0.51 -11.56
C PHE A 77 -2.96 -0.35 -12.06
N LEU A 78 -2.49 -1.22 -12.95
CA LEU A 78 -1.18 -1.09 -13.58
C LEU A 78 -1.09 0.20 -14.41
N VAL A 79 -2.11 0.49 -15.23
CA VAL A 79 -2.15 1.71 -16.03
C VAL A 79 -2.14 2.96 -15.15
N VAL A 80 -2.97 2.98 -14.09
CA VAL A 80 -3.00 4.08 -13.13
C VAL A 80 -1.63 4.22 -12.43
N GLY A 81 -1.02 3.11 -12.01
CA GLY A 81 0.30 3.09 -11.39
C GLY A 81 1.39 3.66 -12.30
N LEU A 82 1.37 3.32 -13.59
CA LEU A 82 2.32 3.85 -14.59
C LEU A 82 2.14 5.36 -14.80
N VAL A 83 0.89 5.84 -14.84
CA VAL A 83 0.60 7.28 -14.96
C VAL A 83 1.12 8.02 -13.72
N VAL A 84 0.82 7.53 -12.52
CA VAL A 84 1.30 8.13 -11.26
C VAL A 84 2.83 8.13 -11.18
N LEU A 85 3.47 7.02 -11.56
CA LEU A 85 4.92 6.91 -11.63
C LEU A 85 5.50 7.91 -12.63
N GLY A 86 4.91 8.03 -13.82
CA GLY A 86 5.32 8.99 -14.84
C GLY A 86 5.22 10.44 -14.37
N ILE A 87 4.11 10.81 -13.73
CA ILE A 87 3.92 12.14 -13.12
C ILE A 87 4.95 12.38 -12.02
N GLY A 88 5.20 11.39 -11.15
CA GLY A 88 6.17 11.50 -10.07
C GLY A 88 7.60 11.70 -10.59
N VAL A 89 8.02 10.92 -11.60
CA VAL A 89 9.34 11.06 -12.24
C VAL A 89 9.46 12.41 -12.94
N PHE A 90 8.44 12.82 -13.70
CA PHE A 90 8.42 14.12 -14.37
C PHE A 90 8.56 15.26 -13.36
N ALA A 91 7.75 15.23 -12.28
CA ALA A 91 7.83 16.22 -11.22
C ALA A 91 9.19 16.21 -10.50
N ALA A 92 9.79 15.04 -10.24
CA ALA A 92 11.11 14.96 -9.62
C ALA A 92 12.20 15.60 -10.49
N VAL A 93 12.16 15.38 -11.80
CA VAL A 93 13.14 15.96 -12.74
C VAL A 93 13.01 17.49 -12.82
N GLU A 94 11.77 18.00 -12.86
CA GLU A 94 11.51 19.44 -12.88
C GLU A 94 11.86 20.11 -11.53
N LEU A 95 11.66 19.40 -10.41
CA LEU A 95 11.93 19.91 -9.06
C LEU A 95 13.37 19.71 -8.57
N ASP A 96 14.18 18.81 -9.17
CA ASP A 96 15.56 18.51 -8.70
C ASP A 96 16.44 19.77 -8.60
N LYS A 97 16.18 20.77 -9.44
CA LYS A 97 16.87 22.07 -9.45
C LYS A 97 16.55 22.94 -8.22
N TYR A 98 15.41 22.70 -7.55
CA TYR A 98 14.97 23.40 -6.32
C TYR A 98 15.37 22.67 -5.04
N VAL A 99 15.35 21.33 -5.07
CA VAL A 99 15.67 20.49 -3.90
C VAL A 99 17.10 20.71 -3.39
N ARG A 100 18.04 21.09 -4.25
CA ARG A 100 19.43 21.38 -3.86
C ARG A 100 19.58 22.62 -2.99
N MET A 101 18.56 23.46 -2.85
CA MET A 101 18.62 24.70 -2.09
C MET A 101 17.90 24.64 -0.73
N SER A 102 16.97 23.70 -0.50
CA SER A 102 16.40 23.46 0.84
C SER A 102 15.63 22.12 0.92
N PRO A 103 15.85 21.28 1.96
CA PRO A 103 15.15 20.02 2.13
C PRO A 103 13.83 20.25 2.88
N ASP A 104 12.84 20.86 2.23
CA ASP A 104 11.49 21.02 2.81
C ASP A 104 10.51 19.96 2.31
N PHE A 105 9.41 19.77 3.04
CA PHE A 105 8.35 18.80 2.73
C PHE A 105 7.77 18.91 1.30
N ALA A 106 7.86 20.06 0.65
CA ALA A 106 7.43 20.22 -0.74
C ALA A 106 8.33 19.44 -1.73
N ALA A 107 9.61 19.28 -1.40
CA ALA A 107 10.57 18.53 -2.21
C ALA A 107 10.36 17.01 -2.12
N THR A 108 9.72 16.50 -1.06
CA THR A 108 9.51 15.05 -0.87
C THR A 108 8.27 14.50 -1.60
N ALA A 109 7.31 15.37 -1.94
CA ALA A 109 6.08 15.01 -2.66
C ALA A 109 6.29 14.21 -3.96
N PRO A 110 7.17 14.61 -4.90
CA PRO A 110 7.40 13.83 -6.13
C PRO A 110 7.98 12.43 -5.85
N TYR A 111 8.88 12.30 -4.87
CA TYR A 111 9.46 11.01 -4.49
C TYR A 111 8.43 10.07 -3.86
N ILE A 112 7.49 10.59 -3.06
CA ILE A 112 6.35 9.82 -2.55
C ILE A 112 5.52 9.29 -3.74
N GLY A 113 5.25 10.14 -4.75
CA GLY A 113 4.56 9.73 -5.97
C GLY A 113 5.26 8.60 -6.73
N ILE A 114 6.59 8.67 -6.87
CA ILE A 114 7.41 7.61 -7.47
C ILE A 114 7.31 6.31 -6.65
N GLY A 115 7.44 6.41 -5.33
CA GLY A 115 7.33 5.25 -4.43
C GLY A 115 5.97 4.55 -4.52
N VAL A 116 4.87 5.33 -4.47
CA VAL A 116 3.51 4.80 -4.60
C VAL A 116 3.27 4.20 -5.98
N GLY A 117 3.62 4.92 -7.06
CA GLY A 117 3.40 4.45 -8.43
C GLY A 117 4.19 3.17 -8.76
N SER A 118 5.45 3.08 -8.31
CA SER A 118 6.28 1.88 -8.49
C SER A 118 5.72 0.69 -7.72
N LEU A 119 5.29 0.89 -6.46
CA LEU A 119 4.64 -0.15 -5.68
C LEU A 119 3.38 -0.65 -6.39
N MET A 120 2.49 0.25 -6.82
CA MET A 120 1.27 -0.11 -7.57
C MET A 120 1.58 -0.95 -8.81
N CYS A 121 2.61 -0.58 -9.59
CA CYS A 121 3.01 -1.34 -10.77
C CYS A 121 3.50 -2.75 -10.41
N LEU A 122 4.35 -2.88 -9.38
CA LEU A 122 4.85 -4.17 -8.93
C LEU A 122 3.70 -5.07 -8.46
N LEU A 123 2.78 -4.53 -7.66
CA LEU A 123 1.61 -5.27 -7.18
C LEU A 123 0.73 -5.76 -8.32
N ALA A 124 0.47 -4.91 -9.31
CA ALA A 124 -0.35 -5.28 -10.46
C ALA A 124 0.33 -6.32 -11.36
N LEU A 125 1.65 -6.24 -11.57
CA LEU A 125 2.41 -7.26 -12.30
C LEU A 125 2.39 -8.61 -11.59
N LEU A 126 2.55 -8.60 -10.27
CA LEU A 126 2.42 -9.82 -9.45
C LEU A 126 1.02 -10.40 -9.59
N ALA A 127 -0.03 -9.58 -9.52
CA ALA A 127 -1.42 -10.02 -9.67
C ALA A 127 -1.72 -10.62 -11.07
N CYS A 128 -1.14 -10.06 -12.14
CA CYS A 128 -1.21 -10.65 -13.49
C CYS A 128 -0.53 -12.02 -13.53
N CYS A 129 0.64 -12.17 -12.88
CA CYS A 129 1.31 -13.46 -12.74
C CYS A 129 0.46 -14.45 -11.93
N CYS A 130 -0.27 -13.97 -10.91
CA CYS A 130 -1.24 -14.75 -10.14
C CYS A 130 -2.35 -15.33 -10.99
N ALA A 131 -2.92 -14.52 -11.89
CA ALA A 131 -3.98 -14.97 -12.76
C ALA A 131 -3.49 -16.05 -13.76
N ALA A 132 -2.24 -15.94 -14.22
CA ALA A 132 -1.65 -16.87 -15.17
C ALA A 132 -1.22 -18.21 -14.53
N LYS A 133 -0.62 -18.17 -13.33
CA LYS A 133 -0.15 -19.37 -12.62
C LYS A 133 -1.16 -19.75 -11.54
N GLU A 134 -1.93 -20.81 -11.78
CA GLU A 134 -2.99 -21.35 -10.90
C GLU A 134 -2.46 -21.97 -9.58
N GLN A 135 -1.53 -21.28 -8.91
CA GLN A 135 -0.87 -21.73 -7.68
C GLN A 135 -1.56 -21.13 -6.45
N PRO A 136 -1.92 -21.95 -5.44
CA PRO A 136 -2.67 -21.49 -4.26
C PRO A 136 -1.87 -20.52 -3.39
N ILE A 137 -0.54 -20.65 -3.33
CA ILE A 137 0.36 -19.73 -2.61
C ILE A 137 0.22 -18.30 -3.17
N LEU A 138 0.06 -18.19 -4.48
CA LEU A 138 0.04 -16.92 -5.19
C LEU A 138 -1.26 -16.12 -4.94
N LEU A 139 -2.35 -16.83 -4.59
CA LEU A 139 -3.60 -16.24 -4.15
C LEU A 139 -3.55 -15.73 -2.70
N ILE A 140 -2.76 -16.37 -1.83
CA ILE A 140 -2.49 -15.90 -0.47
C ILE A 140 -1.68 -14.61 -0.51
N VAL A 141 -0.67 -14.55 -1.38
CA VAL A 141 0.15 -13.34 -1.59
C VAL A 141 -0.74 -12.17 -2.06
N TYR A 142 -1.65 -12.41 -3.00
CA TYR A 142 -2.63 -11.40 -3.42
C TYR A 142 -3.51 -10.89 -2.27
N ALA A 143 -4.04 -11.79 -1.44
CA ALA A 143 -4.84 -11.41 -0.29
C ALA A 143 -4.04 -10.57 0.74
N ALA A 144 -2.77 -10.91 0.96
CA ALA A 144 -1.88 -10.15 1.84
C ALA A 144 -1.64 -8.72 1.32
N PHE A 145 -1.50 -8.54 0.00
CA PHE A 145 -1.32 -7.22 -0.59
C PHE A 145 -2.57 -6.35 -0.47
N VAL A 146 -3.76 -6.89 -0.79
CA VAL A 146 -5.01 -6.11 -0.65
C VAL A 146 -5.24 -5.73 0.82
N LEU A 147 -4.85 -6.57 1.77
CA LEU A 147 -4.89 -6.23 3.19
C LEU A 147 -3.91 -5.10 3.55
N ALA A 148 -2.69 -5.14 3.01
CA ALA A 148 -1.70 -4.08 3.22
C ALA A 148 -2.18 -2.73 2.66
N ASP A 149 -2.81 -2.72 1.48
CA ASP A 149 -3.39 -1.51 0.90
C ASP A 149 -4.54 -0.95 1.74
N LEU A 150 -5.37 -1.82 2.32
CA LEU A 150 -6.44 -1.41 3.23
C LEU A 150 -5.88 -0.70 4.47
N VAL A 151 -4.81 -1.25 5.07
CA VAL A 151 -4.13 -0.63 6.20
C VAL A 151 -3.54 0.73 5.80
N THR A 152 -2.80 0.79 4.69
CA THR A 152 -2.22 2.02 4.18
C THR A 152 -3.28 3.10 3.92
N LEU A 153 -4.43 2.74 3.36
CA LEU A 153 -5.50 3.68 3.06
C LEU A 153 -6.15 4.25 4.33
N VAL A 154 -6.40 3.40 5.33
CA VAL A 154 -6.91 3.85 6.63
C VAL A 154 -5.88 4.75 7.32
N SER A 155 -4.61 4.34 7.33
CA SER A 155 -3.52 5.16 7.88
C SER A 155 -3.40 6.50 7.17
N ALA A 156 -3.43 6.55 5.84
CA ALA A 156 -3.39 7.77 5.05
C ALA A 156 -4.59 8.68 5.34
N GLY A 157 -5.80 8.12 5.47
CA GLY A 157 -7.00 8.87 5.84
C GLY A 157 -6.89 9.51 7.23
N VAL A 158 -6.40 8.75 8.22
CA VAL A 158 -6.17 9.25 9.59
C VAL A 158 -5.10 10.33 9.59
N SER A 159 -3.95 10.09 8.95
CA SER A 159 -2.87 11.07 8.83
C SER A 159 -3.31 12.34 8.11
N GLY A 160 -4.11 12.23 7.05
CA GLY A 160 -4.68 13.37 6.35
C GLY A 160 -5.59 14.20 7.24
N TRP A 161 -6.38 13.56 8.10
CA TRP A 161 -7.23 14.28 9.06
C TRP A 161 -6.43 14.97 10.16
N THR A 162 -5.46 14.27 10.77
CA THR A 162 -4.68 14.78 11.91
C THR A 162 -3.70 15.86 11.50
N PHE A 163 -3.00 15.71 10.38
CA PHE A 163 -1.95 16.63 9.94
C PHE A 163 -2.42 17.72 8.96
N ARG A 164 -3.73 17.82 8.66
CA ARG A 164 -4.28 18.80 7.70
C ARG A 164 -3.77 20.23 7.90
N MET A 165 -3.70 20.71 9.14
CA MET A 165 -3.28 22.08 9.43
C MET A 165 -1.79 22.29 9.17
N ARG A 166 -0.95 21.29 9.49
CA ARG A 166 0.49 21.34 9.21
C ARG A 166 0.79 21.30 7.72
N VAL A 167 0.03 20.50 6.97
CA VAL A 167 0.14 20.42 5.50
C VAL A 167 -0.22 21.77 4.88
N LEU A 168 -1.30 22.42 5.33
CA LEU A 168 -1.69 23.74 4.85
C LEU A 168 -0.64 24.82 5.17
N ALA A 169 -0.10 24.83 6.39
CA ALA A 169 0.97 25.77 6.76
C ALA A 169 2.24 25.55 5.93
N SER A 170 2.66 24.29 5.75
CA SER A 170 3.83 23.96 4.93
C SER A 170 3.62 24.33 3.45
N TYR A 171 2.39 24.19 2.95
CA TYR A 171 2.02 24.61 1.60
C TYR A 171 2.10 26.13 1.45
N GLU A 172 1.62 26.88 2.43
CA GLU A 172 1.72 28.35 2.44
C GLU A 172 3.18 28.82 2.42
N GLU A 173 4.03 28.25 3.28
CA GLU A 173 5.47 28.55 3.30
C GLU A 173 6.15 28.21 1.97
N GLY A 174 5.84 27.06 1.39
CA GLY A 174 6.35 26.66 0.07
C GLY A 174 5.93 27.64 -1.03
N LEU A 175 4.68 28.11 -0.99
CA LEU A 175 4.16 29.10 -1.92
C LEU A 175 4.88 30.44 -1.74
N ALA A 176 5.08 30.90 -0.50
CA ALA A 176 5.80 32.13 -0.21
C ALA A 176 7.24 32.12 -0.76
N ARG A 177 7.96 31.00 -0.59
CA ARG A 177 9.31 30.83 -1.14
C ARG A 177 9.31 30.82 -2.67
N ALA A 178 8.39 30.08 -3.30
CA ALA A 178 8.28 30.03 -4.75
C ALA A 178 7.99 31.39 -5.39
N PHE A 179 7.13 32.21 -4.77
CA PHE A 179 6.85 33.58 -5.22
C PHE A 179 8.01 34.53 -4.97
N THR A 180 8.74 34.36 -3.87
CA THR A 180 9.92 35.19 -3.56
C THR A 180 11.06 34.93 -4.53
N ASP A 181 11.30 33.66 -4.88
CA ASP A 181 12.34 33.26 -5.84
C ASP A 181 11.88 33.34 -7.31
N TYR A 182 10.71 33.93 -7.58
CA TYR A 182 10.21 34.11 -8.94
C TYR A 182 11.18 34.93 -9.80
N GLY A 183 11.47 34.46 -11.02
CA GLY A 183 12.45 35.06 -11.92
C GLY A 183 13.91 34.67 -11.65
N ARG A 184 14.20 33.91 -10.57
CA ARG A 184 15.57 33.45 -10.27
C ARG A 184 16.05 32.38 -11.26
N THR A 185 15.15 31.47 -11.63
CA THR A 185 15.39 30.38 -12.57
C THR A 185 14.17 30.20 -13.48
N VAL A 186 14.40 29.67 -14.69
CA VAL A 186 13.33 29.44 -15.67
C VAL A 186 12.28 28.46 -15.13
N ASP A 187 12.67 27.44 -14.36
CA ASP A 187 11.72 26.41 -13.93
C ASP A 187 10.81 26.88 -12.76
N ILE A 188 11.25 27.74 -11.83
CA ILE A 188 10.39 28.34 -10.77
C ILE A 188 9.40 29.26 -11.45
N THR A 189 9.90 30.09 -12.37
CA THR A 189 9.08 31.04 -13.12
C THR A 189 7.97 30.30 -13.84
N ARG A 190 8.31 29.23 -14.57
CA ARG A 190 7.33 28.36 -15.24
C ARG A 190 6.38 27.68 -14.26
N ALA A 191 6.87 27.19 -13.12
CA ALA A 191 6.04 26.52 -12.12
C ALA A 191 5.00 27.47 -11.52
N VAL A 192 5.39 28.69 -11.14
CA VAL A 192 4.49 29.73 -10.63
C VAL A 192 3.52 30.19 -11.72
N ASP A 193 3.99 30.40 -12.94
CA ASP A 193 3.13 30.79 -14.07
C ASP A 193 2.06 29.74 -14.36
N ASN A 194 2.46 28.47 -14.42
CA ASN A 194 1.54 27.34 -14.62
C ASN A 194 0.56 27.20 -13.46
N LEU A 195 1.01 27.42 -12.22
CA LEU A 195 0.14 27.37 -11.04
C LEU A 195 -0.93 28.47 -11.11
N GLN A 196 -0.54 29.70 -11.44
CA GLN A 196 -1.48 30.82 -11.58
C GLN A 196 -2.48 30.62 -12.72
N SER A 197 -2.01 30.19 -13.89
CA SER A 197 -2.88 29.95 -15.05
C SER A 197 -3.81 28.75 -14.86
N SER A 198 -3.32 27.68 -14.21
CA SER A 198 -4.11 26.45 -14.03
C SER A 198 -5.16 26.57 -12.93
N LEU A 199 -4.85 27.30 -11.85
CA LEU A 199 -5.78 27.52 -10.74
C LEU A 199 -6.62 28.80 -10.90
N GLY A 200 -6.29 29.65 -11.87
CA GLY A 200 -6.96 30.93 -12.07
C GLY A 200 -6.82 31.86 -10.87
N CYS A 201 -5.60 31.99 -10.36
CA CYS A 201 -5.28 32.75 -9.14
C CYS A 201 -4.09 33.69 -9.35
N CYS A 202 -3.96 34.71 -8.51
CA CYS A 202 -2.85 35.66 -8.56
C CYS A 202 -2.36 36.01 -7.14
N GLY A 203 -1.06 35.88 -6.92
CA GLY A 203 -0.43 36.07 -5.61
C GLY A 203 -0.72 34.92 -4.63
N ILE A 204 -0.25 35.06 -3.40
CA ILE A 204 -0.44 34.06 -2.34
C ILE A 204 -1.87 34.17 -1.82
N TYR A 205 -2.23 35.36 -1.34
CA TYR A 205 -3.52 35.76 -0.83
C TYR A 205 -4.28 36.68 -1.80
N ASN A 206 -3.56 37.57 -2.47
CA ASN A 206 -4.12 38.47 -3.47
C ASN A 206 -3.06 38.97 -4.46
N ALA A 207 -3.47 39.66 -5.52
CA ALA A 207 -2.55 40.21 -6.51
C ALA A 207 -1.58 41.27 -5.97
N SER A 208 -1.92 41.96 -4.87
CA SER A 208 -1.05 42.99 -4.28
C SER A 208 0.18 42.41 -3.58
N ASP A 209 0.19 41.12 -3.25
CA ASP A 209 1.36 40.43 -2.68
C ASP A 209 2.60 40.60 -3.58
N TRP A 210 2.40 40.68 -4.89
CA TRP A 210 3.49 40.86 -5.84
C TRP A 210 4.28 42.16 -5.65
N VAL A 211 3.65 43.23 -5.14
CA VAL A 211 4.31 44.51 -4.86
C VAL A 211 5.39 44.35 -3.79
N ALA A 212 5.20 43.44 -2.84
CA ALA A 212 6.19 43.13 -1.81
C ALA A 212 7.30 42.17 -2.31
N MET A 213 7.10 41.48 -3.43
CA MET A 213 8.04 40.48 -3.95
C MET A 213 9.17 41.12 -4.77
N PRO A 214 10.37 40.52 -4.83
CA PRO A 214 11.50 41.05 -5.60
C PRO A 214 11.19 41.31 -7.09
N PHE A 215 10.32 40.48 -7.68
CA PHE A 215 9.86 40.67 -9.06
C PHE A 215 9.04 41.95 -9.22
N GLY A 216 8.03 42.17 -8.37
CA GLY A 216 7.14 43.33 -8.50
C GLY A 216 7.80 44.66 -8.12
N GLN A 217 8.85 44.63 -7.31
CA GLN A 217 9.68 45.81 -7.04
C GLN A 217 10.53 46.27 -8.24
N ARG A 218 10.80 45.36 -9.19
CA ARG A 218 11.70 45.62 -10.33
C ARG A 218 10.97 45.80 -11.66
N ASN A 219 9.68 45.51 -11.73
CA ASN A 219 8.91 45.50 -12.97
C ASN A 219 7.67 46.38 -12.83
N ASP A 220 7.28 47.00 -13.94
CA ASP A 220 6.01 47.71 -14.09
C ASP A 220 5.30 47.12 -15.33
N PRO A 221 4.14 46.46 -15.18
CA PRO A 221 3.37 46.27 -13.95
C PRO A 221 4.05 45.33 -12.93
N PRO A 222 3.72 45.44 -11.62
CA PRO A 222 4.41 44.72 -10.55
C PRO A 222 4.05 43.23 -10.49
N PHE A 223 3.31 42.67 -11.46
CA PHE A 223 2.84 41.28 -11.48
C PHE A 223 3.17 40.60 -12.82
N PRO A 224 3.33 39.27 -12.84
CA PRO A 224 3.65 38.55 -14.07
C PRO A 224 2.43 38.42 -14.99
N ALA A 225 2.68 38.17 -16.27
CA ALA A 225 1.63 38.02 -17.28
C ALA A 225 0.68 36.84 -17.00
N SER A 226 1.12 35.83 -16.26
CA SER A 226 0.36 34.65 -15.81
C SER A 226 -0.78 34.99 -14.83
N CYS A 227 -0.74 36.16 -14.18
CA CYS A 227 -1.83 36.66 -13.34
C CYS A 227 -3.05 37.18 -14.14
N CYS A 228 -2.93 37.31 -15.46
CA CYS A 228 -3.99 37.83 -16.31
C CYS A 228 -5.00 36.73 -16.69
N SER A 229 -6.25 36.89 -16.24
CA SER A 229 -7.36 35.99 -16.59
C SER A 229 -7.80 36.15 -18.05
N GLN A 230 -7.98 37.39 -18.48
CA GLN A 230 -8.33 37.75 -19.85
C GLN A 230 -7.66 39.08 -20.21
N ARG A 231 -7.40 39.26 -21.51
CA ARG A 231 -6.99 40.54 -22.07
C ARG A 231 -8.13 41.12 -22.87
N HIS A 232 -8.65 42.28 -22.46
CA HIS A 232 -9.66 43.03 -23.20
C HIS A 232 -9.03 44.35 -23.67
N ASN A 233 -8.96 44.58 -24.98
CA ASN A 233 -8.31 45.77 -25.57
C ASN A 233 -6.92 46.07 -24.98
N SER A 234 -6.08 45.03 -24.84
CA SER A 234 -4.73 45.11 -24.25
C SER A 234 -4.67 45.41 -22.74
N ILE A 235 -5.82 45.52 -22.06
CA ILE A 235 -5.92 45.66 -20.60
C ILE A 235 -6.02 44.26 -19.98
N CYS A 236 -5.13 43.97 -19.04
CA CYS A 236 -5.12 42.74 -18.27
C CYS A 236 -6.15 42.79 -17.14
N VAL A 237 -7.10 41.84 -17.13
CA VAL A 237 -7.99 41.60 -15.98
C VAL A 237 -7.33 40.58 -15.07
N LEU A 238 -6.92 40.99 -13.87
CA LEU A 238 -6.24 40.11 -12.92
C LEU A 238 -7.21 39.09 -12.30
N TYR A 239 -6.69 37.93 -11.93
CA TYR A 239 -7.42 37.02 -11.06
C TYR A 239 -7.69 37.65 -9.69
N ASN A 240 -8.95 37.61 -9.26
CA ASN A 240 -9.41 38.24 -8.02
C ASN A 240 -9.25 37.36 -6.76
N ARG A 241 -8.46 36.27 -6.84
CA ARG A 241 -8.26 35.31 -5.74
C ARG A 241 -6.80 34.92 -5.62
N GLY A 242 -6.32 34.83 -4.38
CA GLY A 242 -5.00 34.25 -4.08
C GLY A 242 -4.95 32.75 -4.29
N CYS A 243 -3.76 32.25 -4.61
CA CYS A 243 -3.54 30.84 -4.89
C CYS A 243 -3.67 29.95 -3.64
N TYR A 244 -3.25 30.44 -2.46
CA TYR A 244 -3.42 29.71 -1.21
C TYR A 244 -4.90 29.48 -0.87
N LEU A 245 -5.68 30.57 -0.86
CA LEU A 245 -7.11 30.53 -0.56
C LEU A 245 -7.89 29.68 -1.57
N THR A 246 -7.48 29.70 -2.84
CA THR A 246 -8.11 28.88 -3.89
C THR A 246 -7.95 27.39 -3.60
N VAL A 247 -6.75 26.95 -3.20
CA VAL A 247 -6.50 25.54 -2.84
C VAL A 247 -7.20 25.15 -1.54
N VAL A 248 -7.13 26.00 -0.50
CA VAL A 248 -7.83 25.74 0.77
C VAL A 248 -9.33 25.59 0.53
N LYS A 249 -9.92 26.49 -0.25
CA LYS A 249 -11.33 26.44 -0.62
C LYS A 249 -11.66 25.20 -1.43
N PHE A 250 -10.83 24.82 -2.40
CA PHE A 250 -11.00 23.59 -3.15
C PHE A 250 -11.01 22.36 -2.23
N LEU A 251 -10.07 22.26 -1.29
CA LEU A 251 -10.01 21.16 -0.33
C LEU A 251 -11.24 21.12 0.58
N GLN A 252 -11.75 22.27 1.00
CA GLN A 252 -12.95 22.37 1.83
C GLN A 252 -14.23 22.01 1.06
N ASP A 253 -14.40 22.56 -0.15
CA ASP A 253 -15.59 22.36 -0.98
C ASP A 253 -15.65 20.91 -1.52
N LYS A 254 -14.49 20.31 -1.80
CA LYS A 254 -14.39 18.96 -2.37
C LYS A 254 -14.14 17.85 -1.34
N LYS A 255 -14.15 18.16 -0.04
CA LYS A 255 -13.93 17.15 1.02
C LYS A 255 -14.89 15.96 0.94
N PHE A 256 -16.16 16.19 0.64
CA PHE A 256 -17.16 15.12 0.53
C PHE A 256 -16.88 14.19 -0.66
N PRO A 257 -16.66 14.68 -1.89
CA PRO A 257 -16.19 13.85 -3.00
C PRO A 257 -14.96 13.00 -2.69
N PHE A 258 -13.93 13.56 -2.04
CA PHE A 258 -12.73 12.80 -1.66
C PHE A 258 -13.06 11.68 -0.69
N PHE A 259 -13.89 11.94 0.32
CA PHE A 259 -14.34 10.94 1.27
C PHE A 259 -15.13 9.81 0.58
N ILE A 260 -16.08 10.16 -0.29
CA ILE A 260 -16.89 9.18 -1.04
C ILE A 260 -16.00 8.31 -1.92
N THR A 261 -15.05 8.91 -2.64
CA THR A 261 -14.11 8.17 -3.51
C THR A 261 -13.29 7.16 -2.69
N GLY A 262 -12.81 7.56 -1.51
CA GLY A 262 -12.11 6.66 -0.60
C GLY A 262 -12.98 5.49 -0.12
N MET A 263 -14.24 5.74 0.24
CA MET A 263 -15.17 4.68 0.67
C MET A 263 -15.49 3.70 -0.46
N VAL A 264 -15.72 4.19 -1.69
CA VAL A 264 -15.95 3.34 -2.86
C VAL A 264 -14.73 2.47 -3.13
N PHE A 265 -13.53 3.05 -3.06
CA PHE A 265 -12.29 2.31 -3.28
C PHE A 265 -12.09 1.20 -2.24
N ILE A 266 -12.38 1.46 -0.96
CA ILE A 266 -12.38 0.43 0.10
C ILE A 266 -13.38 -0.67 -0.21
N ALA A 267 -14.61 -0.33 -0.58
CA ALA A 267 -15.64 -1.32 -0.91
C ALA A 267 -15.19 -2.23 -2.06
N VAL A 268 -14.59 -1.65 -3.10
CA VAL A 268 -14.04 -2.40 -4.23
C VAL A 268 -12.90 -3.32 -3.80
N MET A 269 -12.00 -2.87 -2.92
CA MET A 269 -10.94 -3.72 -2.36
C MET A 269 -11.51 -4.91 -1.59
N VAL A 270 -12.53 -4.69 -0.76
CA VAL A 270 -13.21 -5.76 -0.02
C VAL A 270 -13.83 -6.80 -0.97
N VAL A 271 -14.50 -6.35 -2.04
CA VAL A 271 -15.02 -7.25 -3.09
C VAL A 271 -13.89 -8.07 -3.73
N GLY A 272 -12.74 -7.45 -3.98
CA GLY A 272 -11.54 -8.13 -4.48
C GLY A 272 -11.05 -9.25 -3.55
N VAL A 273 -11.02 -9.01 -2.23
CA VAL A 273 -10.68 -10.03 -1.23
C VAL A 273 -11.70 -11.15 -1.21
N MET A 274 -13.01 -10.83 -1.26
CA MET A 274 -14.08 -11.83 -1.27
C MET A 274 -13.95 -12.76 -2.47
N ILE A 275 -13.72 -12.21 -3.67
CA ILE A 275 -13.50 -12.99 -4.90
C ILE A 275 -12.26 -13.88 -4.76
N ALA A 276 -11.16 -13.36 -4.22
CA ALA A 276 -9.94 -14.14 -4.00
C ALA A 276 -10.16 -15.30 -3.01
N MET A 277 -10.87 -15.06 -1.90
CA MET A 277 -11.20 -16.12 -0.93
C MET A 277 -12.10 -17.19 -1.54
N CYS A 278 -13.11 -16.80 -2.30
CA CYS A 278 -13.99 -17.74 -3.02
C CYS A 278 -13.18 -18.60 -4.00
N LEU A 279 -12.32 -17.98 -4.81
CA LEU A 279 -11.42 -18.69 -5.73
C LEU A 279 -10.50 -19.67 -4.99
N SER A 280 -9.96 -19.27 -3.83
CA SER A 280 -9.07 -20.11 -3.02
C SER A 280 -9.78 -21.38 -2.54
N LYS A 281 -11.00 -21.23 -2.01
CA LYS A 281 -11.84 -22.35 -1.59
C LYS A 281 -12.24 -23.25 -2.75
N CYS A 282 -12.59 -22.69 -3.91
CA CYS A 282 -12.90 -23.47 -5.11
C CYS A 282 -11.71 -24.29 -5.61
N ILE A 283 -10.51 -23.71 -5.65
CA ILE A 283 -9.30 -24.42 -6.10
C ILE A 283 -8.91 -25.52 -5.11
N THR A 284 -8.99 -25.24 -3.80
CA THR A 284 -8.62 -26.21 -2.75
C THR A 284 -9.58 -27.39 -2.71
N SER A 285 -10.90 -27.13 -2.81
CA SER A 285 -11.91 -28.20 -2.88
C SER A 285 -11.82 -29.02 -4.15
N ALA A 286 -11.43 -28.42 -5.29
CA ALA A 286 -11.15 -29.18 -6.50
C ALA A 286 -9.96 -30.12 -6.30
N LYS A 287 -8.85 -29.65 -5.74
CA LYS A 287 -7.66 -30.50 -5.46
C LYS A 287 -7.96 -31.64 -4.50
N ALA A 288 -8.75 -31.40 -3.46
CA ALA A 288 -9.15 -32.43 -2.49
C ALA A 288 -10.03 -33.53 -3.09
N LYS A 289 -10.69 -33.31 -4.24
CA LYS A 289 -11.45 -34.37 -4.95
C LYS A 289 -10.57 -35.31 -5.78
N TYR A 290 -9.32 -34.96 -6.06
CA TYR A 290 -8.41 -35.73 -6.92
C TYR A 290 -7.32 -36.48 -6.13
N LEU A 291 -7.31 -36.36 -4.81
CA LEU A 291 -6.45 -37.11 -3.86
C LEU A 291 -7.31 -38.09 -3.08
#